data_AF-A0A838EHW1-F1
#
_entry.id   AF-A0A838EHW1-F1
#
_cell.length_a   1.000
_cell.length_b   1.000
_cell.length_c   1.000
_cell.angle_alpha   90.00
_cell.angle_beta   90.00
_cell.angle_gamma   90.00
#
_symmetry.space_group_name_H-M   'P 1'
#
loop_
_entity.id
_entity.type
_entity.pdbx_description
1 polymer ?
#
loop_
_entity_poly.entity_id
_entity_poly.type
_entity_poly.pdbx_seq_one_letter_code
_entity_poly.pdbx_strand_id
1 'polypeptide(L)' 'MNAIKAVYNFIVGDMIILIGILVAVGILALINNVEAFAPIRSFSGAFLIVTALIVLVITLNREARGKR' A
#
# COMPACT_ATOMS: atom_id res chain seq x y z
N MET A 1 13.07 22.68 13.40
CA MET A 1 12.84 21.47 12.58
C MET A 1 14.12 21.13 11.85
N ASN A 2 14.74 19.98 12.12
CA ASN A 2 15.93 19.57 11.38
C ASN A 2 15.49 19.12 9.98
N ALA A 3 15.90 19.83 8.93
CA ALA A 3 15.53 19.55 7.54
C ALA A 3 15.76 18.07 7.16
N ILE A 4 16.83 17.46 7.70
CA ILE A 4 17.18 16.05 7.52
C ILE A 4 16.05 15.10 7.99
N LYS A 5 15.41 15.40 9.14
CA LYS A 5 14.28 14.58 9.64
C LYS A 5 13.05 14.68 8.74
N ALA A 6 12.80 15.84 8.14
CA ALA A 6 11.67 16.03 7.24
C ALA A 6 11.85 15.22 5.94
N VAL A 7 13.07 15.26 5.37
CA VAL A 7 13.42 14.46 4.19
C VAL A 7 13.34 12.96 4.47
N TYR A 8 13.83 12.52 5.63
CA TYR A 8 13.71 11.11 6.05
C TYR A 8 12.23 10.67 6.15
N ASN A 9 11.39 11.45 6.83
CA ASN A 9 9.97 11.12 6.94
C ASN A 9 9.26 11.11 5.58
N PHE A 10 9.64 11.99 4.67
CA PHE A 10 9.10 12.02 3.31
C PHE A 10 9.49 10.74 2.54
N ILE A 11 10.76 10.38 2.51
CA ILE A 11 11.27 9.18 1.81
C ILE A 11 10.63 7.90 2.36
N VAL A 12 10.57 7.76 3.69
CA VAL A 12 9.93 6.60 4.30
C VAL A 12 8.43 6.58 3.96
N GLY A 13 7.80 7.74 3.74
CA GLY A 13 6.39 7.87 3.33
C GLY A 13 6.14 7.23 1.98
N ASP A 14 6.90 7.69 1.00
CA ASP A 14 6.83 7.17 -0.36
C ASP A 14 7.17 5.67 -0.41
N MET A 15 8.10 5.19 0.43
CA MET A 15 8.40 3.76 0.51
C MET A 15 7.19 2.92 0.94
N ILE A 16 6.36 3.39 1.87
CA ILE A 16 5.15 2.65 2.31
C ILE A 16 4.17 2.51 1.14
N ILE A 17 3.98 3.59 0.38
CA ILE A 17 3.11 3.60 -0.79
C ILE A 17 3.66 2.65 -1.86
N LEU A 18 4.96 2.73 -2.15
CA LEU A 18 5.62 1.89 -3.15
C LEU A 18 5.51 0.39 -2.81
N ILE A 19 5.79 0.01 -1.56
CA ILE A 19 5.64 -1.36 -1.09
C ILE A 19 4.17 -1.80 -1.18
N GLY A 20 3.24 -0.93 -0.78
CA GLY A 20 1.81 -1.17 -0.89
C GLY A 20 1.36 -1.47 -2.32
N ILE A 21 1.84 -0.70 -3.29
CA ILE A 21 1.57 -0.91 -4.72
C ILE A 21 2.19 -2.23 -5.19
N LEU A 22 3.43 -2.53 -4.84
CA LEU A 22 4.09 -3.79 -5.20
C LEU A 22 3.31 -5.01 -4.70
N VAL A 23 2.82 -4.95 -3.45
CA VAL A 23 1.98 -6.01 -2.88
C VAL A 23 0.65 -6.12 -3.61
N ALA A 24 -0.02 -5.00 -3.91
CA ALA A 24 -1.28 -4.99 -4.65
C ALA A 24 -1.12 -5.65 -6.03
N VAL A 25 -0.09 -5.23 -6.79
CA VAL A 25 0.22 -5.77 -8.11
C VAL A 25 0.58 -7.25 -8.01
N GLY A 26 1.36 -7.66 -7.01
CA GLY A 26 1.67 -9.08 -6.78
C GLY A 26 0.44 -9.94 -6.53
N ILE A 27 -0.48 -9.46 -5.67
CA ILE A 27 -1.75 -10.15 -5.39
C ILE A 27 -2.59 -10.26 -6.67
N LEU A 28 -2.74 -9.17 -7.42
CA LEU A 28 -3.48 -9.17 -8.69
C LEU A 28 -2.85 -10.09 -9.73
N ALA A 29 -1.52 -10.11 -9.82
CA ALA A 29 -0.81 -11.00 -10.71
C ALA A 29 -1.10 -12.47 -10.35
N LEU A 30 -1.08 -12.82 -9.07
CA LEU A 30 -1.45 -14.17 -8.62
C LEU A 30 -2.89 -14.52 -8.94
N ILE A 31 -3.84 -13.64 -8.61
CA ILE A 31 -5.28 -13.87 -8.86
C ILE A 31 -5.56 -14.10 -10.35
N ASN A 32 -4.92 -13.31 -11.23
CA ASN A 32 -5.19 -13.37 -12.67
C ASN A 32 -4.42 -14.47 -13.40
N ASN A 33 -3.24 -14.89 -12.91
CA ASN A 33 -2.39 -15.86 -13.60
C ASN A 33 -2.46 -17.28 -13.03
N VAL A 34 -3.04 -17.49 -11.84
CA VAL A 34 -3.17 -18.82 -11.23
C VAL A 34 -4.63 -19.30 -11.34
N GLU A 35 -4.84 -20.51 -11.88
CA GLU A 35 -6.18 -21.07 -12.11
C GLU A 35 -6.95 -21.34 -10.82
N ALA A 36 -6.26 -21.69 -9.74
CA ALA A 36 -6.87 -21.91 -8.43
C ALA A 36 -7.65 -20.69 -7.91
N PHE A 37 -7.29 -19.48 -8.36
CA PHE A 37 -7.97 -18.24 -7.99
C PHE A 37 -9.06 -17.80 -8.98
N ALA A 38 -9.40 -18.62 -9.99
CA ALA A 38 -10.45 -18.29 -10.96
C ALA A 38 -11.78 -17.83 -10.34
N PRO A 39 -12.30 -18.42 -9.24
CA PRO A 39 -13.57 -18.00 -8.65
C PRO A 39 -13.56 -16.58 -8.08
N ILE A 40 -12.38 -16.06 -7.71
CA ILE A 40 -12.24 -14.76 -7.04
C ILE A 40 -11.78 -13.63 -7.97
N ARG A 41 -11.50 -13.92 -9.25
CA ARG A 41 -11.04 -12.92 -10.23
C ARG A 41 -12.02 -11.77 -10.44
N SER A 42 -13.33 -12.02 -10.31
CA SER A 42 -14.36 -10.98 -10.38
C SER A 42 -14.20 -9.89 -9.30
N PHE A 43 -13.55 -10.21 -8.18
CA PHE A 43 -13.30 -9.29 -7.07
C PHE A 43 -11.97 -8.53 -7.17
N SER A 44 -11.23 -8.65 -8.28
CA SER A 44 -9.94 -7.97 -8.49
C SER A 44 -9.96 -6.47 -8.14
N GLY A 45 -11.02 -5.76 -8.54
CA GLY A 45 -11.19 -4.34 -8.22
C GLY A 45 -11.39 -4.08 -6.72
N ALA A 46 -12.10 -4.98 -6.01
CA ALA A 46 -12.28 -4.86 -4.57
C ALA A 46 -10.94 -5.04 -3.82
N PHE A 47 -10.07 -5.94 -4.28
CA PHE A 47 -8.72 -6.08 -3.72
C PHE A 47 -7.93 -4.77 -3.84
N LEU A 48 -7.96 -4.10 -4.99
CA LEU A 48 -7.29 -2.80 -5.16
C LEU A 48 -7.80 -1.75 -4.16
N ILE A 49 -9.12 -1.65 -3.98
CA ILE A 49 -9.73 -0.69 -3.06
C ILE A 49 -9.28 -0.99 -1.62
N VAL A 50 -9.39 -2.25 -1.20
CA VAL A 50 -9.00 -2.66 0.17
C VAL A 50 -7.51 -2.40 0.41
N THR A 51 -6.63 -2.78 -0.53
CA THR A 51 -5.20 -2.53 -0.39
C THR A 51 -4.89 -1.03 -0.35
N ALA A 52 -5.53 -0.22 -1.18
CA ALA A 52 -5.36 1.23 -1.17
C ALA A 52 -5.79 1.84 0.18
N LEU A 53 -6.92 1.41 0.75
CA LEU A 53 -7.38 1.85 2.07
C LEU A 53 -6.40 1.46 3.17
N ILE A 54 -5.87 0.24 3.15
CA ILE A 54 -4.85 -0.22 4.12
C ILE A 54 -3.61 0.67 4.05
N VAL A 55 -3.08 0.89 2.83
CA VAL A 55 -1.88 1.72 2.62
C VAL A 55 -2.13 3.16 3.09
N LEU A 56 -3.31 3.72 2.79
CA LEU A 56 -3.70 5.05 3.24
C LEU A 56 -3.74 5.13 4.77
N VAL A 57 -4.41 4.19 5.43
CA VAL A 57 -4.51 4.15 6.90
C VAL A 57 -3.14 4.03 7.54
N ILE A 58 -2.25 3.19 7.01
CA ILE A 58 -0.87 3.04 7.52
C ILE A 58 -0.10 4.36 7.37
N THR A 59 -0.20 4.99 6.19
CA THR A 59 0.52 6.24 5.89
C THR A 59 0.03 7.39 6.79
N LEU A 60 -1.29 7.58 6.88
CA LEU A 60 -1.90 8.61 7.73
C LEU A 60 -1.62 8.38 9.22
N ASN A 61 -1.71 7.15 9.71
CA ASN A 61 -1.39 6.85 11.11
C ASN A 61 0.06 7.18 11.45
N ARG A 62 0.99 6.95 10.52
CA ARG A 62 2.39 7.30 10.72
C ARG A 62 2.59 8.81 10.75
N GLU A 63 1.96 9.55 9.84
CA GLU A 63 2.03 11.02 9.86
C GLU A 63 1.42 11.61 11.14
N ALA A 64 0.29 11.06 11.59
CA ALA A 64 -0.36 11.46 12.84
C ALA A 64 0.52 11.18 14.06
N ARG A 65 1.23 10.03 14.09
CA ARG A 65 2.19 9.70 15.16
C ARG A 65 3.47 10.52 15.10
N GLY A 66 3.96 10.85 13.90
CA GLY A 66 5.16 11.68 13.74
C GLY A 66 5.01 13.14 14.18
N LYS A 67 3.77 13.58 14.46
CA LYS A 67 3.44 14.90 15.01
C LYS A 67 3.25 14.92 16.53
N ARG A 68 3.26 13.77 17.22
CA ARG A 68 3.31 13.66 18.68
C ARG A 68 4.76 13.54 19.14
#